data_AF-A0A9E2A6Y9-F1
#
_entry.id   AF-A0A9E2A6Y9-F1
#
_cell.length_a   1.000
_cell.length_b   1.000
_cell.length_c   1.000
_cell.angle_alpha   90.00
_cell.angle_beta   90.00
_cell.angle_gamma   90.00
#
_symmetry.space_group_name_H-M   'P 1'
#
loop_
_entity.id
_entity.type
_entity.pdbx_description
1 polymer ?
#
loop_
_entity_poly.entity_id
_entity_poly.type
_entity_poly.pdbx_seq_one_letter_code
_entity_poly.pdbx_strand_id
1 'polypeptide(L)'
;NQIACTDCHSPKLHADQRINAHTDTVACQTCHIPEVAVHQATKTHWDWSTAGDADREEDTHEYLKIKGSFIYEKSLKPEFIWYNGLAERYLLGDPVTDGPITPLNHPKGDIRDPDAKIWPFKVHLAVQPYDVEYNYLMQPVTAGQGGFWREFDWDQALRLGSEITGMEYSGAYGFASTSMYWPQTHMVAPKEDALQCKSCHCERGCIDWVAIGYPGDPMKWGSREALLHHRALSTQEAGR
;
A
#
# COMPACT_ATOMS: atom_id res chain seq x y z
N ASN A 1 15.48 -14.88 -6.36
CA ASN A 1 14.68 -15.59 -7.37
C ASN A 1 13.28 -15.02 -7.40
N GLN A 2 13.04 -14.06 -8.29
CA GLN A 2 11.71 -13.52 -8.55
C GLN A 2 11.36 -13.91 -10.00
N ILE A 3 10.16 -14.43 -10.22
CA ILE A 3 9.65 -14.77 -11.55
C ILE A 3 8.96 -13.53 -12.11
N ALA A 4 9.34 -13.14 -13.32
CA ALA A 4 8.75 -12.03 -14.06
C ALA A 4 7.85 -12.55 -15.19
N CYS A 5 6.88 -11.73 -15.62
CA CYS A 5 6.06 -12.03 -16.80
C CYS A 5 6.94 -12.29 -18.04
N THR A 6 8.05 -11.58 -18.14
CA THR A 6 9.00 -11.63 -19.27
C THR A 6 9.86 -12.90 -19.29
N ASP A 7 9.84 -13.72 -18.25
CA ASP A 7 10.53 -15.01 -18.26
C ASP A 7 9.80 -16.02 -19.18
N CYS A 8 8.52 -15.79 -19.44
CA CYS A 8 7.66 -16.67 -20.26
C CYS A 8 7.02 -15.94 -21.45
N HIS A 9 6.81 -14.62 -21.36
CA HIS A 9 6.14 -13.82 -22.38
C HIS A 9 7.10 -12.83 -23.05
N SER A 10 6.89 -12.56 -24.34
CA SER A 10 7.63 -11.51 -25.04
C SER A 10 7.36 -10.15 -24.39
N PRO A 11 8.38 -9.30 -24.19
CA PRO A 11 8.18 -7.92 -23.73
C PRO A 11 7.38 -7.08 -24.75
N LYS A 12 7.38 -7.48 -26.02
CA LYS A 12 6.58 -6.87 -27.11
C LYS A 12 5.61 -7.91 -27.66
N LEU A 13 4.59 -8.23 -26.87
CA LEU A 13 3.58 -9.25 -27.19
C LEU A 13 2.36 -8.69 -27.94
N HIS A 14 2.06 -7.41 -27.77
CA HIS A 14 0.79 -6.83 -28.22
C HIS A 14 0.85 -6.42 -29.70
N ALA A 15 -0.27 -6.61 -30.41
CA ALA A 15 -0.40 -6.15 -31.79
C ALA A 15 -0.38 -4.61 -31.90
N ASP A 16 -0.96 -3.92 -30.91
CA ASP A 16 -0.91 -2.46 -30.83
C ASP A 16 0.42 -2.00 -30.23
N GLN A 17 1.23 -1.33 -31.06
CA GLN A 17 2.55 -0.83 -30.66
C GLN A 17 2.47 0.21 -29.53
N ARG A 18 1.34 0.91 -29.38
CA ARG A 18 1.14 1.84 -28.26
C ARG A 18 1.13 1.08 -26.94
N ILE A 19 0.49 -0.09 -26.86
CA ILE A 19 0.47 -0.90 -25.64
C ILE A 19 1.88 -1.45 -25.36
N ASN A 20 2.62 -1.87 -26.37
CA ASN A 20 4.02 -2.26 -26.19
C ASN A 20 4.86 -1.11 -25.59
N ALA A 21 4.70 0.12 -26.07
CA ALA A 21 5.40 1.29 -25.51
C ALA A 21 5.01 1.58 -24.05
N HIS A 22 3.77 1.27 -23.62
CA HIS A 22 3.40 1.43 -22.21
C HIS A 22 4.21 0.53 -21.28
N THR A 23 4.68 -0.63 -21.76
CA THR A 23 5.42 -1.59 -20.92
C THR A 23 6.75 -1.05 -20.40
N ASP A 24 7.27 0.04 -20.96
CA ASP A 24 8.45 0.74 -20.45
C ASP A 24 8.16 1.49 -19.13
N THR A 25 6.90 1.88 -18.92
CA THR A 25 6.48 2.71 -17.76
C THR A 25 5.47 1.99 -16.85
N VAL A 26 4.66 1.09 -17.39
CA VAL A 26 3.55 0.42 -16.70
C VAL A 26 3.86 -1.06 -16.61
N ALA A 27 3.78 -1.63 -15.40
CA ALA A 27 3.98 -3.06 -15.19
C ALA A 27 2.86 -3.87 -15.84
N CYS A 28 3.15 -5.09 -16.32
CA CYS A 28 2.15 -5.98 -16.91
C CYS A 28 0.96 -6.21 -15.95
N GLN A 29 1.27 -6.35 -14.66
CA GLN A 29 0.33 -6.51 -13.56
C GLN A 29 -0.70 -5.39 -13.51
N THR A 30 -0.31 -4.13 -13.77
CA THR A 30 -1.22 -2.98 -13.71
C THR A 30 -2.37 -3.13 -14.68
N CYS A 31 -2.09 -3.54 -15.92
CA CYS A 31 -3.14 -3.73 -16.92
C CYS A 31 -3.89 -5.06 -16.75
N HIS A 32 -3.19 -6.11 -16.30
CA HIS A 32 -3.73 -7.47 -16.29
C HIS A 32 -4.32 -7.93 -14.94
N ILE A 33 -4.23 -7.14 -13.88
CA ILE A 33 -4.87 -7.39 -12.58
C ILE A 33 -5.78 -6.19 -12.28
N PRO A 34 -6.93 -6.07 -12.98
CA PRO A 34 -7.82 -4.91 -12.86
C PRO A 34 -8.52 -4.83 -11.49
N GLU A 35 -8.73 -5.98 -10.85
CA GLU A 35 -9.32 -6.12 -9.52
C GLU A 35 -8.73 -7.33 -8.79
N VAL A 36 -8.73 -7.27 -7.47
CA VAL A 36 -8.37 -8.37 -6.57
C VAL A 36 -9.54 -8.66 -5.63
N ALA A 37 -9.44 -9.72 -4.82
CA ALA A 37 -10.55 -10.14 -3.95
C ALA A 37 -11.85 -10.42 -4.75
N VAL A 38 -11.71 -11.00 -5.95
CA VAL A 38 -12.82 -11.20 -6.91
C VAL A 38 -13.89 -12.18 -6.41
N HIS A 39 -13.47 -13.20 -5.64
CA HIS A 39 -14.40 -14.20 -5.11
C HIS A 39 -14.75 -13.95 -3.64
N GLN A 40 -13.77 -13.60 -2.81
CA GLN A 40 -13.92 -13.35 -1.38
C GLN A 40 -13.36 -11.98 -1.03
N ALA A 41 -14.08 -11.26 -0.18
CA ALA A 41 -13.66 -9.94 0.28
C ALA A 41 -12.35 -10.02 1.07
N THR A 42 -11.55 -8.97 0.98
CA THR A 42 -10.31 -8.84 1.74
C THR A 42 -10.40 -7.68 2.70
N LYS A 43 -9.77 -7.81 3.87
CA LYS A 43 -9.70 -6.72 4.84
C LYS A 43 -8.85 -5.59 4.26
N THR A 44 -9.42 -4.39 4.17
CA THR A 44 -8.74 -3.16 3.72
C THR A 44 -8.42 -2.25 4.90
N HIS A 45 -9.20 -2.30 5.98
CA HIS A 45 -8.92 -1.57 7.22
C HIS A 45 -9.01 -2.44 8.47
N TRP A 46 -8.12 -2.20 9.44
CA TRP A 46 -8.17 -2.80 10.78
C TRP A 46 -7.94 -1.75 11.87
N ASP A 47 -8.98 -1.40 12.61
CA ASP A 47 -8.88 -0.50 13.76
C ASP A 47 -8.82 -1.27 15.08
N TRP A 48 -7.64 -1.34 15.71
CA TRP A 48 -7.48 -1.95 17.03
C TRP A 48 -7.93 -1.06 18.18
N SER A 49 -8.09 0.25 17.96
CA SER A 49 -8.46 1.19 19.03
C SER A 49 -9.86 0.96 19.59
N THR A 50 -10.71 0.30 18.81
CA THR A 50 -12.07 -0.06 19.22
C THR A 50 -12.16 -1.41 19.92
N ALA A 51 -11.06 -2.17 20.03
CA ALA A 51 -11.07 -3.50 20.63
C ALA A 51 -11.35 -3.42 22.14
N GLY A 52 -12.00 -4.46 22.68
CA GLY A 52 -12.33 -4.57 24.11
C GLY A 52 -13.74 -4.13 24.48
N ASP A 53 -14.47 -3.44 23.60
CA ASP A 53 -15.87 -3.06 23.84
C ASP A 53 -16.78 -4.30 23.86
N ALA A 54 -17.36 -4.58 25.03
CA ALA A 54 -18.24 -5.73 25.28
C ALA A 54 -19.71 -5.47 24.93
N ASP A 55 -20.09 -4.20 24.75
CA ASP A 55 -21.47 -3.79 24.48
C ASP A 55 -21.76 -3.79 22.97
N ARG A 56 -20.72 -3.84 22.14
CA ARG A 56 -20.84 -3.91 20.69
C ARG A 56 -21.00 -5.35 20.18
N GLU A 57 -21.95 -5.54 19.27
CA GLU A 57 -22.20 -6.82 18.61
C GLU A 57 -21.01 -7.26 17.76
N GLU A 58 -20.62 -8.53 17.87
CA GLU A 58 -19.52 -9.11 17.10
C GLU A 58 -20.00 -9.61 15.72
N ASP A 59 -19.27 -9.18 14.68
CA ASP A 59 -19.36 -9.71 13.32
C ASP A 59 -17.94 -9.89 12.75
N THR A 60 -17.68 -11.07 12.19
CA THR A 60 -16.35 -11.45 11.65
C THR A 60 -15.79 -10.51 10.57
N HIS A 61 -16.61 -9.67 9.94
CA HIS A 61 -16.27 -8.71 8.89
C HIS A 61 -16.44 -7.25 9.31
N GLU A 62 -16.99 -6.94 10.49
CA GLU A 62 -17.18 -5.56 10.95
C GLU A 62 -16.51 -5.26 12.29
N TYR A 63 -16.63 -6.17 13.27
CA TYR A 63 -16.09 -5.97 14.62
C TYR A 63 -15.91 -7.29 15.37
N LEU A 64 -14.77 -7.46 16.03
CA LEU A 64 -14.58 -8.50 17.04
C LEU A 64 -14.00 -7.86 18.28
N LYS A 65 -14.53 -8.15 19.47
CA LYS A 65 -14.04 -7.62 20.75
C LYS A 65 -12.53 -7.85 20.91
N ILE A 66 -12.06 -9.02 20.49
CA ILE A 66 -10.64 -9.39 20.58
C ILE A 66 -9.73 -8.66 19.58
N LYS A 67 -10.27 -7.92 18.60
CA LYS A 67 -9.50 -7.37 17.48
C LYS A 67 -9.87 -5.94 17.10
N GLY A 68 -11.02 -5.42 17.49
CA GLY A 68 -11.52 -4.12 17.06
C GLY A 68 -12.31 -4.19 15.73
N SER A 69 -12.35 -3.09 15.00
CA SER A 69 -13.21 -2.92 13.81
C SER A 69 -12.49 -3.28 12.52
N PHE A 70 -13.25 -3.68 11.50
CA PHE A 70 -12.72 -3.96 10.17
C PHE A 70 -13.52 -3.26 9.07
N ILE A 71 -12.87 -3.04 7.93
CA ILE A 71 -13.53 -2.82 6.65
C ILE A 71 -13.03 -3.90 5.70
N TYR A 72 -13.97 -4.55 5.01
CA TYR A 72 -13.70 -5.53 3.98
C TYR A 72 -14.27 -5.06 2.65
N GLU A 73 -13.51 -5.33 1.59
CA GLU A 73 -13.91 -4.99 0.22
C GLU A 73 -13.76 -6.20 -0.70
N LYS A 74 -14.74 -6.37 -1.58
CA LYS A 74 -14.76 -7.38 -2.65
C LYS A 74 -14.58 -6.67 -4.00
N SER A 75 -13.93 -7.34 -4.96
CA SER A 75 -13.61 -6.74 -6.27
C SER A 75 -12.84 -5.41 -6.08
N LEU A 76 -11.85 -5.45 -5.20
CA LEU A 76 -11.03 -4.31 -4.83
C LEU A 76 -10.16 -3.89 -6.02
N LYS A 77 -10.27 -2.63 -6.42
CA LYS A 77 -9.37 -2.04 -7.41
C LYS A 77 -8.04 -1.72 -6.75
N PRO A 78 -6.89 -2.15 -7.31
CA PRO A 78 -5.59 -1.81 -6.75
C PRO A 78 -5.31 -0.30 -6.80
N GLU A 79 -4.48 0.17 -5.89
CA GLU A 79 -3.83 1.48 -6.02
C GLU A 79 -2.62 1.36 -6.94
N PHE A 80 -2.43 2.32 -7.83
CA PHE A 80 -1.33 2.32 -8.79
C PHE A 80 -0.21 3.25 -8.33
N ILE A 81 0.94 2.67 -8.00
CA ILE A 81 2.05 3.37 -7.35
C ILE A 81 3.35 3.06 -8.10
N TRP A 82 4.29 4.01 -8.14
CA TRP A 82 5.64 3.75 -8.65
C TRP A 82 6.37 2.74 -7.77
N TYR A 83 7.03 1.78 -8.42
CA TYR A 83 7.79 0.74 -7.75
C TYR A 83 9.01 0.34 -8.56
N ASN A 84 10.19 0.43 -7.96
CA ASN A 84 11.49 0.07 -8.55
C ASN A 84 12.02 -1.29 -8.04
N GLY A 85 11.19 -2.07 -7.35
CA GLY A 85 11.59 -3.34 -6.73
C GLY A 85 12.00 -3.23 -5.26
N LEU A 86 12.21 -2.02 -4.74
CA LEU A 86 12.55 -1.78 -3.33
C LEU A 86 11.38 -1.16 -2.57
N ALA A 87 11.33 -1.40 -1.26
CA ALA A 87 10.37 -0.78 -0.37
C ALA A 87 11.08 -0.30 0.90
N GLU A 88 10.58 0.79 1.48
CA GLU A 88 10.89 1.15 2.86
C GLU A 88 10.43 0.04 3.80
N ARG A 89 10.93 0.06 5.02
CA ARG A 89 10.49 -0.83 6.10
C ARG A 89 10.55 -0.08 7.40
N TYR A 90 9.42 -0.01 8.08
CA TYR A 90 9.37 0.30 9.50
C TYR A 90 9.96 -0.88 10.26
N LEU A 91 11.03 -0.62 11.02
CA LEU A 91 11.66 -1.58 11.90
C LEU A 91 11.23 -1.35 13.34
N LEU A 92 11.38 -2.39 14.14
CA LEU A 92 11.04 -2.32 15.56
C LEU A 92 11.85 -1.23 16.26
N GLY A 93 11.17 -0.25 16.84
CA GLY A 93 11.79 0.90 17.53
C GLY A 93 11.94 2.15 16.67
N ASP A 94 11.64 2.10 15.37
CA ASP A 94 11.57 3.30 14.55
C ASP A 94 10.44 4.22 15.06
N PRO A 95 10.60 5.55 15.00
CA PRO A 95 9.54 6.44 15.43
C PRO A 95 8.34 6.36 14.47
N VAL A 96 7.12 6.52 14.99
CA VAL A 96 5.97 6.84 14.14
C VAL A 96 6.17 8.21 13.51
N THR A 97 5.56 8.43 12.34
CA THR A 97 5.69 9.72 11.64
C THR A 97 4.82 10.81 12.28
N ASP A 98 5.24 12.07 12.14
CA ASP A 98 4.42 13.25 12.47
C ASP A 98 3.26 13.46 11.47
N GLY A 99 3.30 12.76 10.33
CA GLY A 99 2.21 12.73 9.36
C GLY A 99 0.98 11.95 9.85
N PRO A 100 -0.15 12.04 9.12
CA PRO A 100 -1.40 11.42 9.55
C PRO A 100 -1.38 9.88 9.52
N ILE A 101 -0.43 9.26 8.79
CA ILE A 101 -0.33 7.80 8.61
C ILE A 101 1.15 7.40 8.53
N THR A 102 1.58 6.47 9.38
CA THR A 102 2.94 5.90 9.34
C THR A 102 3.02 4.76 8.30
N PRO A 103 3.81 4.89 7.24
CA PRO A 103 3.98 3.81 6.28
C PRO A 103 4.88 2.71 6.84
N LEU A 104 4.40 1.47 6.86
CA LEU A 104 5.17 0.33 7.33
C LEU A 104 6.12 -0.21 6.26
N ASN A 105 5.76 -0.07 4.98
CA ASN A 105 6.56 -0.61 3.87
C ASN A 105 6.31 0.09 2.52
N HIS A 106 6.37 1.42 2.50
CA HIS A 106 6.05 2.17 1.28
C HIS A 106 6.93 1.76 0.08
N PRO A 107 6.33 1.50 -1.11
CA PRO A 107 7.09 1.22 -2.33
C PRO A 107 8.04 2.38 -2.68
N LYS A 108 9.28 2.06 -3.06
CA LYS A 108 10.24 3.05 -3.56
C LYS A 108 10.11 3.23 -5.07
N GLY A 109 10.39 4.45 -5.52
CA GLY A 109 10.38 4.83 -6.93
C GLY A 109 9.49 6.05 -7.13
N ASP A 110 9.76 6.79 -8.19
CA ASP A 110 8.92 7.91 -8.63
C ASP A 110 9.00 8.07 -10.15
N ILE A 111 8.26 9.04 -10.70
CA ILE A 111 8.24 9.33 -12.15
C ILE A 111 9.64 9.62 -12.75
N ARG A 112 10.65 9.96 -11.94
CA ARG A 112 12.02 10.25 -12.37
C ARG A 112 12.96 9.04 -12.24
N ASP A 113 12.58 8.02 -11.48
CA ASP A 113 13.39 6.83 -11.26
C ASP A 113 13.32 5.87 -12.47
N PRO A 114 14.35 5.78 -13.32
CA PRO A 114 14.28 5.04 -14.58
C PRO A 114 13.96 3.55 -14.42
N ASP A 115 14.22 2.98 -13.24
CA ASP A 115 13.95 1.58 -12.94
C ASP A 115 12.52 1.37 -12.38
N ALA A 116 11.84 2.43 -11.98
CA ALA A 116 10.47 2.38 -11.48
C ALA A 116 9.45 2.21 -12.61
N LYS A 117 8.45 1.36 -12.36
CA LYS A 117 7.23 1.24 -13.15
C LYS A 117 6.00 1.48 -12.27
N ILE A 118 4.87 1.80 -12.89
CA ILE A 118 3.58 1.89 -12.20
C ILE A 118 3.06 0.46 -11.97
N TRP A 119 2.87 0.09 -10.70
CA TRP A 119 2.46 -1.24 -10.23
C TRP A 119 1.15 -1.21 -9.45
N PRO A 120 0.35 -2.29 -9.47
CA PRO A 120 -0.86 -2.41 -8.65
C PRO A 120 -0.50 -2.87 -7.23
N PHE A 121 -1.05 -2.19 -6.23
CA PHE A 121 -0.92 -2.53 -4.82
C PHE A 121 -2.29 -2.70 -4.17
N LYS A 122 -2.40 -3.68 -3.28
CA LYS A 122 -3.40 -3.64 -2.22
C LYS A 122 -2.78 -2.82 -1.09
N VAL A 123 -3.49 -1.80 -0.62
CA VAL A 123 -3.12 -1.06 0.59
C VAL A 123 -4.00 -1.53 1.73
N HIS A 124 -3.39 -1.85 2.88
CA HIS A 124 -4.10 -2.08 4.14
C HIS A 124 -3.80 -0.91 5.05
N LEU A 125 -4.86 -0.30 5.55
CA LEU A 125 -4.78 0.71 6.59
C LEU A 125 -5.06 0.06 7.94
N ALA A 126 -4.39 0.54 8.98
CA ALA A 126 -4.67 0.07 10.34
C ALA A 126 -4.46 1.17 11.38
N VAL A 127 -5.17 1.07 12.49
CA VAL A 127 -4.95 1.87 13.70
C VAL A 127 -4.44 0.92 14.76
N GLN A 128 -3.21 1.13 15.25
CA GLN A 128 -2.50 0.16 16.09
C GLN A 128 -1.81 0.82 17.29
N PRO A 129 -1.59 0.09 18.40
CA PRO A 129 -1.04 0.68 19.61
C PRO A 129 0.39 1.16 19.42
N TYR A 130 0.71 2.30 20.03
CA TYR A 130 2.04 2.89 20.07
C TYR A 130 2.30 3.50 21.45
N ASP A 131 3.56 3.63 21.84
CA ASP A 131 3.96 4.31 23.08
C ASP A 131 4.00 5.81 22.86
N VAL A 132 3.30 6.59 23.69
CA VAL A 132 3.18 8.05 23.47
C VAL A 132 4.43 8.82 23.85
N GLU A 133 5.25 8.30 24.76
CA GLU A 133 6.46 8.96 25.25
C GLU A 133 7.66 8.59 24.38
N TYR A 134 7.80 7.31 24.05
CA TYR A 134 8.90 6.84 23.18
C TYR A 134 8.60 6.95 21.69
N ASN A 135 7.35 7.21 21.33
CA ASN A 135 6.90 7.50 19.97
C ASN A 135 7.16 6.38 18.94
N TYR A 136 7.02 5.12 19.32
CA TYR A 136 7.12 3.97 18.40
C TYR A 136 5.94 3.02 18.55
N LEU A 137 5.66 2.25 17.50
CA LEU A 137 4.65 1.20 17.49
C LEU A 137 5.04 0.10 18.49
N MET A 138 4.04 -0.39 19.21
CA MET A 138 4.24 -1.45 20.19
C MET A 138 3.83 -2.80 19.63
N GLN A 139 4.51 -3.86 20.08
CA GLN A 139 4.15 -5.23 19.76
C GLN A 139 3.46 -5.90 20.96
N PRO A 140 2.12 -5.82 21.08
CA PRO A 140 1.41 -6.40 22.22
C PRO A 140 1.43 -7.92 22.19
N VAL A 141 1.39 -8.54 23.38
CA VAL A 141 1.00 -9.95 23.51
C VAL A 141 -0.51 -10.07 23.35
N THR A 142 -0.95 -10.64 22.24
CA THR A 142 -2.39 -10.78 21.94
C THR A 142 -2.98 -12.08 22.48
N ALA A 143 -2.25 -13.19 22.39
CA ALA A 143 -2.74 -14.52 22.78
C ALA A 143 -1.90 -15.11 23.93
N GLY A 144 -2.48 -16.07 24.64
CA GLY A 144 -1.82 -16.75 25.75
C GLY A 144 -2.16 -16.15 27.12
N GLN A 145 -1.40 -16.54 28.15
CA GLN A 145 -1.59 -16.02 29.51
C GLN A 145 -1.25 -14.54 29.55
N GLY A 146 -2.16 -13.71 30.08
CA GLY A 146 -2.00 -12.25 30.14
C GLY A 146 -2.20 -11.53 28.81
N GLY A 147 -2.47 -12.26 27.71
CA GLY A 147 -2.66 -11.67 26.39
C GLY A 147 -3.99 -10.93 26.25
N PHE A 148 -4.00 -9.89 25.40
CA PHE A 148 -5.15 -9.01 25.20
C PHE A 148 -6.46 -9.76 24.89
N TRP A 149 -6.42 -10.85 24.12
CA TRP A 149 -7.62 -11.62 23.73
C TRP A 149 -8.34 -12.31 24.90
N ARG A 150 -7.71 -12.38 26.08
CA ARG A 150 -8.31 -12.94 27.30
C ARG A 150 -8.60 -11.86 28.33
N GLU A 151 -7.62 -11.01 28.60
CA GLU A 151 -7.70 -10.04 29.70
C GLU A 151 -8.37 -8.73 29.27
N PHE A 152 -8.35 -8.40 27.96
CA PHE A 152 -8.82 -7.13 27.40
C PHE A 152 -8.19 -5.90 28.07
N ASP A 153 -6.93 -6.04 28.51
CA ASP A 153 -6.12 -4.98 29.10
C ASP A 153 -4.94 -4.67 28.17
N TRP A 154 -4.94 -3.46 27.59
CA TRP A 154 -3.87 -3.00 26.72
C TRP A 154 -2.57 -2.72 27.47
N ASP A 155 -2.59 -2.12 28.67
CA ASP A 155 -1.36 -1.84 29.43
C ASP A 155 -0.63 -3.14 29.74
N GLN A 156 -1.38 -4.15 30.21
CA GLN A 156 -0.83 -5.48 30.48
C GLN A 156 -0.23 -6.12 29.22
N ALA A 157 -0.97 -6.13 28.11
CA ALA A 157 -0.53 -6.74 26.86
C ALA A 157 0.73 -6.06 26.28
N LEU A 158 0.81 -4.73 26.41
CA LEU A 158 1.95 -3.94 25.94
C LEU A 158 3.17 -4.11 26.84
N ARG A 159 2.97 -4.19 28.17
CA ARG A 159 4.03 -4.48 29.14
C ARG A 159 4.66 -5.85 28.93
N LEU A 160 3.83 -6.87 28.71
CA LEU A 160 4.31 -8.21 28.34
C LEU A 160 5.05 -8.19 27.00
N GLY A 161 4.57 -7.42 26.03
CA GLY A 161 5.23 -7.23 24.74
C GLY A 161 6.63 -6.60 24.88
N SER A 162 6.74 -5.58 25.73
CA SER A 162 7.99 -4.90 26.07
C SER A 162 9.01 -5.86 26.67
N GLU A 163 8.61 -6.71 27.62
CA GLU A 163 9.49 -7.72 28.23
C GLU A 163 10.04 -8.73 27.21
N ILE A 164 9.23 -9.12 26.22
CA ILE A 164 9.61 -10.12 25.19
C ILE A 164 10.52 -9.50 24.13
N THR A 165 10.18 -8.30 23.67
CA THR A 165 10.89 -7.61 22.59
C THR A 165 12.16 -6.90 23.06
N GLY A 166 12.24 -6.58 24.35
CA GLY A 166 13.29 -5.74 24.92
C GLY A 166 13.12 -4.24 24.64
N MET A 167 11.99 -3.82 24.05
CA MET A 167 11.64 -2.41 23.89
C MET A 167 11.14 -1.84 25.20
N GLU A 168 11.45 -0.59 25.51
CA GLU A 168 10.89 0.07 26.70
C GLU A 168 9.39 0.35 26.52
N TYR A 169 8.62 0.32 27.60
CA TYR A 169 7.22 0.75 27.62
C TYR A 169 7.05 1.75 28.76
N SER A 170 6.59 2.96 28.44
CA SER A 170 6.44 4.05 29.38
C SER A 170 5.28 3.85 30.35
N GLY A 171 4.35 2.93 30.03
CA GLY A 171 3.05 2.80 30.70
C GLY A 171 1.99 3.74 30.13
N ALA A 172 2.31 4.51 29.10
CA ALA A 172 1.37 5.38 28.40
C ALA A 172 1.30 4.97 26.92
N TYR A 173 0.10 4.67 26.45
CA TYR A 173 -0.12 4.23 25.07
C TYR A 173 -1.24 5.04 24.40
N GLY A 174 -1.14 5.12 23.08
CA GLY A 174 -2.18 5.63 22.20
C GLY A 174 -2.35 4.70 21.01
N PHE A 175 -3.06 5.17 19.99
CA PHE A 175 -3.19 4.46 18.72
C PHE A 175 -2.77 5.34 17.56
N ALA A 176 -1.94 4.78 16.68
CA ALA A 176 -1.42 5.46 15.50
C ALA A 176 -1.94 4.79 14.23
N SER A 177 -2.28 5.61 13.24
CA SER A 177 -2.65 5.15 11.90
C SER A 177 -1.42 4.71 11.12
N THR A 178 -1.56 3.61 10.38
CA THR A 178 -0.50 2.98 9.60
C THR A 178 -1.02 2.55 8.23
N SER A 179 -0.11 2.46 7.26
CA SER A 179 -0.38 1.90 5.95
C SER A 179 0.64 0.82 5.60
N MET A 180 0.18 -0.22 4.94
CA MET A 180 1.03 -1.29 4.44
C MET A 180 0.62 -1.62 3.00
N TYR A 181 1.61 -1.90 2.16
CA TYR A 181 1.49 -2.02 0.72
C TYR A 181 1.90 -3.42 0.30
N TRP A 182 1.04 -4.12 -0.43
CA TRP A 182 1.33 -5.44 -0.99
C TRP A 182 1.22 -5.40 -2.52
N PRO A 183 2.30 -5.70 -3.26
CA PRO A 183 2.24 -5.73 -4.71
C PRO A 183 1.33 -6.87 -5.19
N GLN A 184 0.44 -6.58 -6.12
CA GLN A 184 -0.46 -7.58 -6.70
C GLN A 184 0.24 -8.28 -7.87
N THR A 185 0.38 -9.59 -7.74
CA THR A 185 1.18 -10.43 -8.65
C THR A 185 0.43 -11.67 -9.13
N HIS A 186 -0.78 -11.90 -8.62
CA HIS A 186 -1.64 -13.04 -8.92
C HIS A 186 -3.01 -12.53 -9.38
N MET A 187 -3.91 -13.45 -9.78
CA MET A 187 -5.22 -13.10 -10.34
C MET A 187 -5.10 -12.32 -11.66
N VAL A 188 -4.11 -12.66 -12.49
CA VAL A 188 -4.04 -12.20 -13.88
C VAL A 188 -5.35 -12.57 -14.58
N ALA A 189 -6.09 -11.55 -14.99
CA ALA A 189 -7.38 -11.70 -15.65
C ALA A 189 -7.20 -12.14 -17.12
N PRO A 190 -8.25 -12.73 -17.74
CA PRO A 190 -8.29 -12.92 -19.18
C PRO A 190 -7.96 -11.62 -19.93
N LYS A 191 -7.36 -11.75 -21.12
CA LYS A 191 -6.91 -10.57 -21.90
C LYS A 191 -8.05 -9.62 -22.28
N GLU A 192 -9.27 -10.15 -22.38
CA GLU A 192 -10.50 -9.42 -22.68
C GLU A 192 -10.90 -8.48 -21.53
N ASP A 193 -10.50 -8.80 -20.30
CA ASP A 193 -10.82 -8.04 -19.08
C ASP A 193 -9.65 -7.14 -18.63
N ALA A 194 -8.54 -7.15 -19.35
CA ALA A 194 -7.42 -6.26 -19.08
C ALA A 194 -7.85 -4.78 -19.20
N LEU A 195 -7.26 -3.92 -18.38
CA LEU A 195 -7.52 -2.48 -18.44
C LEU A 195 -7.23 -1.93 -19.83
N GLN A 196 -8.22 -1.26 -20.41
CA GLN A 196 -8.13 -0.63 -21.72
C GLN A 196 -7.82 0.86 -21.57
N CYS A 197 -7.54 1.56 -22.69
CA CYS A 197 -7.13 2.96 -22.67
C CYS A 197 -8.02 3.85 -21.79
N LYS A 198 -9.35 3.69 -21.90
CA LYS A 198 -10.33 4.50 -21.14
C LYS A 198 -10.40 4.16 -19.65
N SER A 199 -9.84 3.03 -19.21
CA SER A 199 -9.72 2.72 -17.79
C SER A 199 -8.79 3.70 -17.08
N CYS A 200 -7.73 4.17 -17.75
CA CYS A 200 -6.75 5.10 -17.18
C CYS A 200 -6.93 6.53 -17.71
N HIS A 201 -7.26 6.66 -19.00
CA HIS A 201 -7.30 7.93 -19.72
C HIS A 201 -8.73 8.44 -19.88
N CYS A 202 -9.33 8.85 -18.77
CA CYS A 202 -10.61 9.55 -18.73
C CYS A 202 -10.70 10.46 -17.49
N GLU A 203 -11.75 11.28 -17.40
CA GLU A 203 -11.96 12.25 -16.30
C GLU A 203 -12.00 11.61 -14.91
N ARG A 204 -12.32 10.30 -14.83
CA ARG A 204 -12.28 9.50 -13.58
C ARG A 204 -11.60 8.16 -13.82
N GLY A 205 -10.41 8.23 -14.43
CA GLY A 205 -9.56 7.07 -14.66
C GLY A 205 -9.12 6.43 -13.34
N CYS A 206 -8.68 5.18 -13.43
CA CYS A 206 -8.21 4.41 -12.27
C CYS A 206 -6.84 4.86 -11.74
N ILE A 207 -6.11 5.70 -12.47
CA ILE A 207 -4.84 6.29 -12.04
C ILE A 207 -5.06 7.76 -11.70
N ASP A 208 -4.73 8.13 -10.45
CA ASP A 208 -4.57 9.54 -10.07
C ASP A 208 -3.21 10.04 -10.58
N TRP A 209 -3.22 10.60 -11.78
CA TRP A 209 -2.02 11.07 -12.46
C TRP A 209 -1.23 12.10 -11.65
N VAL A 210 -1.93 12.99 -10.93
CA VAL A 210 -1.29 14.04 -10.14
C VAL A 210 -0.62 13.45 -8.91
N ALA A 211 -1.29 12.53 -8.22
CA ALA A 211 -0.70 11.85 -7.06
C ALA A 211 0.58 11.08 -7.42
N ILE A 212 0.67 10.51 -8.62
CA ILE A 212 1.88 9.79 -9.08
C ILE A 212 2.89 10.67 -9.84
N GLY A 213 2.73 12.00 -9.79
CA GLY A 213 3.74 12.96 -10.25
C GLY A 213 3.65 13.41 -11.71
N TYR A 214 2.60 13.03 -12.45
CA TYR A 214 2.27 13.67 -13.73
C TYR A 214 1.52 15.00 -13.49
N PRO A 215 1.63 16.00 -14.37
CA PRO A 215 0.81 17.21 -14.29
C PRO A 215 -0.68 16.97 -14.63
N GLY A 216 -1.00 15.82 -15.21
CA GLY A 216 -2.34 15.36 -15.58
C GLY A 216 -2.26 14.14 -16.50
N ASP A 217 -3.37 13.81 -17.15
CA ASP A 217 -3.43 12.66 -18.08
C ASP A 217 -2.32 12.72 -19.15
N PRO A 218 -1.42 11.71 -19.23
CA PRO A 218 -0.31 11.68 -20.19
C PRO A 218 -0.74 11.74 -21.66
N MET A 219 -1.99 11.36 -22.00
CA MET A 219 -2.49 11.57 -23.37
C MET A 219 -2.60 13.05 -23.74
N LYS A 220 -2.76 13.94 -22.76
CA LYS A 220 -2.86 15.39 -22.95
C LYS A 220 -1.54 16.10 -22.65
N TRP A 221 -0.82 15.62 -21.63
CA TRP A 221 0.36 16.29 -21.09
C TRP A 221 1.70 15.72 -21.57
N GLY A 222 1.68 14.61 -22.31
CA GLY A 222 2.87 13.94 -22.81
C GLY A 222 3.32 12.77 -21.93
N SER A 223 4.15 11.91 -22.51
CA SER A 223 4.71 10.74 -21.81
C SER A 223 5.68 11.16 -20.70
N ARG A 224 6.00 10.20 -19.83
CA ARG A 224 7.07 10.30 -18.83
C ARG A 224 8.36 10.91 -19.43
N GLU A 225 8.81 10.37 -20.55
CA GLU A 225 10.06 10.77 -21.21
C GLU A 225 10.01 12.22 -21.68
N ALA A 226 8.90 12.64 -22.28
CA ALA A 226 8.70 14.01 -22.73
C ALA A 226 8.79 15.00 -21.55
N LEU A 227 8.15 14.66 -20.42
CA LEU A 227 8.17 15.50 -19.22
C LEU A 227 9.58 15.62 -18.61
N LEU A 228 10.33 14.53 -18.56
CA LEU A 228 11.71 14.54 -18.05
C LEU A 228 12.65 15.33 -18.98
N HIS A 229 12.45 15.22 -20.30
CA HIS A 229 13.24 15.97 -21.27
C HIS A 229 12.99 17.49 -21.19
N HIS A 230 11.71 17.92 -21.10
CA HIS A 230 11.38 19.34 -20.97
C HIS A 230 11.95 19.97 -19.70
N ARG A 231 11.98 19.24 -18.57
CA ARG A 231 12.61 19.73 -17.33
C ARG A 231 14.13 19.84 -17.43
N ALA A 232 14.78 18.93 -18.14
CA ALA A 232 16.24 18.99 -18.34
C ALA A 232 16.64 20.22 -19.18
N LEU A 233 15.84 20.58 -20.18
CA LEU A 233 16.08 21.77 -21.00
C LEU A 233 15.86 23.06 -20.20
N SER A 234 14.78 23.16 -19.42
CA SER A 234 14.49 24.37 -18.64
C SER A 234 15.51 24.63 -17.51
N THR A 235 16.08 23.58 -16.93
CA THR A 235 17.17 23.70 -15.94
C THR A 235 18.50 24.11 -16.56
N GLN A 236 18.78 23.73 -17.81
CA GLN A 236 19.96 24.21 -18.55
C GLN A 236 19.84 25.68 -18.96
N GLU A 237 18.64 26.18 -19.24
CA GLU A 237 18.39 27.58 -19.57
C GLU A 237 18.42 28.50 -18.35
N ALA A 238 17.94 28.04 -17.19
CA ALA A 238 17.97 28.81 -15.93
C ALA A 238 19.36 28.88 -15.27
N GLY A 239 20.30 28.04 -15.72
CA GLY A 239 21.70 28.03 -15.25
C GLY A 239 22.67 28.83 -16.13
N ARG A 240 22.17 29.56 -17.12
CA ARG A 240 22.93 30.49 -17.98
C ARG A 240 22.53 31.93 -17.69
#